data_AF-K0T5I0-F1
#
_entry.id   AF-K0T5I0-F1
#
_cell.length_a   1.000
_cell.length_b   1.000
_cell.length_c   1.000
_cell.angle_alpha   90.00
_cell.angle_beta   90.00
_cell.angle_gamma   90.00
#
_symmetry.space_group_name_H-M   'P 1'
#
loop_
_entity.id
_entity.type
_entity.pdbx_description
1 polymer ?
#
loop_
_entity_poly.entity_id
_entity_poly.type
_entity_poly.pdbx_seq_one_letter_code
_entity_poly.pdbx_strand_id
1 'polypeptide(L)'
;QAKLQAPGGASDDRFGRSVAIYGDTIVVGALGYEVNGYRSGSAYVFVQNGGGWTNKVRLLVPRGATDDRFEESVSICNDTIVVGAAHDDENGEESGSAGVFVI
;
A
#
# COMPACT_ATOMS: atom_id res chain seq x y z
N GLN A 1 -10.53 0.07 -21.31
CA GLN A 1 -9.67 -0.83 -20.52
C GLN A 1 -8.43 -0.06 -20.08
N ALA A 2 -8.00 -0.19 -18.83
CA ALA A 2 -6.78 0.46 -18.32
C ALA A 2 -5.94 -0.57 -17.54
N LYS A 3 -4.61 -0.40 -17.53
CA LYS A 3 -3.66 -1.20 -16.75
C LYS A 3 -2.90 -0.27 -15.81
N LEU A 4 -2.95 -0.56 -14.51
CA LEU A 4 -2.19 0.17 -13.50
C LEU A 4 -0.88 -0.55 -13.23
N GLN A 5 0.19 0.21 -13.07
CA GLN A 5 1.52 -0.29 -12.72
C GLN A 5 2.10 0.61 -11.64
N ALA A 6 2.83 0.02 -10.67
CA ALA A 6 3.62 0.80 -9.73
C ALA A 6 4.65 1.65 -10.49
N PRO A 7 4.69 2.98 -10.28
CA PRO A 7 5.79 3.80 -10.77
C PRO A 7 7.11 3.30 -10.18
N GLY A 8 8.04 2.89 -11.06
CA GLY A 8 9.34 2.34 -10.65
C GLY A 8 9.28 0.92 -10.09
N GLY A 9 8.23 0.15 -10.38
CA GLY A 9 8.09 -1.22 -9.89
C GLY A 9 9.26 -2.12 -10.28
N ALA A 10 9.77 -2.87 -9.31
CA ALA A 10 10.82 -3.85 -9.42
C ALA A 10 10.27 -5.30 -9.34
N SER A 11 11.14 -6.27 -9.64
CA SER A 11 10.84 -7.68 -9.37
C SER A 11 10.50 -7.87 -7.88
N ASP A 12 9.54 -8.73 -7.60
CA ASP A 12 9.08 -9.05 -6.24
C ASP A 12 8.44 -7.92 -5.42
N ASP A 13 8.13 -6.76 -6.02
CA ASP A 13 7.34 -5.71 -5.35
C ASP A 13 5.90 -6.11 -5.05
N ARG A 14 5.44 -7.24 -5.61
CA ARG A 14 4.07 -7.79 -5.44
C ARG A 14 2.97 -6.73 -5.56
N PHE A 15 3.13 -5.76 -6.47
CA PHE A 15 2.11 -4.77 -6.76
C PHE A 15 0.82 -5.47 -7.18
N GLY A 16 -0.30 -5.09 -6.56
CA GLY A 16 -1.59 -5.75 -6.78
C GLY A 16 -1.89 -6.88 -5.79
N ARG A 17 -1.06 -7.07 -4.75
CA ARG A 17 -1.32 -8.05 -3.68
C ARG A 17 -2.61 -7.76 -2.92
N SER A 18 -2.93 -6.48 -2.71
CA SER A 18 -4.19 -6.03 -2.12
C SER A 18 -4.71 -4.83 -2.89
N VAL A 19 -6.01 -4.78 -3.13
CA VAL A 19 -6.65 -3.74 -3.93
C VAL A 19 -7.96 -3.30 -3.29
N ALA A 20 -8.21 -1.99 -3.29
CA ALA A 20 -9.48 -1.41 -2.89
C ALA A 20 -9.85 -0.26 -3.82
N ILE A 21 -11.15 -0.02 -4.00
CA ILE A 21 -11.67 1.06 -4.84
C ILE A 21 -12.83 1.75 -4.14
N TYR A 22 -12.85 3.08 -4.19
CA TYR A 22 -13.98 3.91 -3.79
C TYR A 22 -14.11 5.09 -4.74
N GLY A 23 -15.28 5.18 -5.41
CA GLY A 23 -15.51 6.17 -6.47
C GLY A 23 -14.41 6.12 -7.54
N ASP A 24 -13.78 7.27 -7.76
CA ASP A 24 -12.70 7.45 -8.74
C ASP A 24 -11.30 7.19 -8.17
N THR A 25 -11.19 6.53 -7.01
CA THR A 25 -9.91 6.26 -6.35
C THR A 25 -9.68 4.76 -6.19
N ILE A 26 -8.53 4.29 -6.66
CA ILE A 26 -8.03 2.92 -6.46
C ILE A 26 -6.80 2.99 -5.56
N VAL A 27 -6.74 2.13 -4.55
CA VAL A 27 -5.57 1.89 -3.72
C VAL A 27 -5.02 0.51 -4.04
N VAL A 28 -3.72 0.42 -4.31
CA VAL A 28 -3.03 -0.82 -4.61
C VAL A 28 -1.87 -1.00 -3.66
N GLY A 29 -1.91 -2.06 -2.85
CA GLY A 29 -0.79 -2.50 -2.03
C GLY A 29 0.31 -3.14 -2.88
N ALA A 30 1.56 -2.89 -2.49
CA ALA A 30 2.75 -3.51 -3.03
C ALA A 30 3.71 -3.80 -1.89
N LEU A 31 4.13 -5.06 -1.77
CA LEU A 31 5.19 -5.47 -0.87
C LEU A 31 6.53 -4.97 -1.43
N GLY A 32 6.78 -3.66 -1.32
CA GLY A 32 7.99 -3.04 -1.82
C GLY A 32 9.23 -3.72 -1.25
N TYR A 33 10.16 -4.12 -2.12
CA TYR A 33 11.51 -4.45 -1.71
C TYR A 33 12.36 -3.17 -1.72
N GLU A 34 13.08 -2.95 -0.62
CA GLU A 34 14.21 -2.02 -0.43
C GLU A 34 14.14 -0.65 -1.12
N VAL A 35 13.50 0.31 -0.46
CA VAL A 35 13.86 1.73 -0.63
C VAL A 35 14.69 2.25 0.55
N ASN A 36 14.60 1.62 1.73
CA ASN A 36 15.30 2.06 2.96
C ASN A 36 15.81 0.87 3.83
N GLY A 37 16.14 -0.26 3.21
CA GLY A 37 16.39 -1.54 3.90
C GLY A 37 15.12 -2.38 4.06
N TYR A 38 15.28 -3.70 3.92
CA TYR A 38 14.30 -4.79 3.97
C TYR A 38 12.80 -4.41 4.12
N ARG A 39 12.05 -4.63 3.02
CA ARG A 39 10.60 -4.88 2.96
C ARG A 39 9.63 -3.85 3.59
N SER A 40 9.95 -2.56 3.53
CA SER A 40 8.94 -1.52 3.77
C SER A 40 7.91 -1.53 2.63
N GLY A 41 6.77 -2.19 2.82
CA GLY A 41 5.71 -2.20 1.83
C GLY A 41 5.12 -0.81 1.59
N SER A 42 4.28 -0.69 0.56
CA SER A 42 3.83 0.60 0.04
C SER A 42 2.43 0.47 -0.55
N ALA A 43 1.57 1.44 -0.26
CA ALA A 43 0.29 1.57 -0.93
C ALA A 43 0.33 2.70 -1.97
N TYR A 44 -0.17 2.42 -3.17
CA TYR A 44 -0.22 3.34 -4.29
C TYR A 44 -1.66 3.79 -4.53
N VAL A 45 -1.88 5.10 -4.54
CA VAL A 45 -3.20 5.70 -4.78
C VAL A 45 -3.28 6.19 -6.23
N PHE A 46 -4.25 5.68 -6.97
CA PHE A 46 -4.57 6.09 -8.33
C PHE A 46 -5.92 6.79 -8.36
N VAL A 47 -6.00 7.92 -9.05
CA VAL A 47 -7.24 8.68 -9.24
C VAL A 47 -7.60 8.74 -10.72
N GLN A 48 -8.88 8.54 -11.04
CA GLN A 48 -9.37 8.66 -12.40
C GLN A 48 -9.51 10.15 -12.78
N ASN A 49 -8.85 10.54 -13.88
CA ASN A 49 -8.92 11.90 -14.42
C ASN A 49 -9.15 11.84 -15.94
N GLY A 50 -10.23 12.46 -16.42
CA GLY A 50 -10.43 12.78 -17.85
C GLY A 50 -10.31 11.60 -18.83
N GLY A 51 -10.60 10.37 -18.38
CA GLY A 51 -10.51 9.15 -19.21
C GLY A 51 -9.32 8.23 -18.92
N GLY A 52 -8.44 8.58 -17.98
CA GLY A 52 -7.30 7.75 -17.56
C GLY A 52 -7.14 7.67 -16.04
N TRP A 53 -6.17 6.88 -15.58
CA TRP A 53 -5.80 6.77 -14.16
C TRP A 53 -4.41 7.35 -13.94
N THR A 54 -4.27 8.17 -12.90
CA THR A 54 -2.99 8.82 -12.55
C THR A 54 -2.60 8.41 -11.13
N ASN A 55 -1.34 8.00 -10.93
CA ASN A 55 -0.82 7.80 -9.57
C ASN A 55 -0.69 9.17 -8.89
N LYS A 56 -1.42 9.37 -7.78
CA LYS A 56 -1.44 10.63 -7.03
C LYS A 56 -0.43 10.60 -5.88
N VAL A 57 -0.35 9.48 -5.15
CA VAL A 57 0.46 9.35 -3.92
C VAL A 57 1.01 7.93 -3.77
N ARG A 58 2.24 7.83 -3.25
CA ARG A 58 2.78 6.61 -2.63
C ARG A 58 2.74 6.80 -1.11
N LEU A 59 1.94 5.98 -0.43
CA LEU A 59 1.83 5.94 1.02
C LEU A 59 2.86 4.94 1.54
N LEU A 60 3.75 5.42 2.41
CA LEU A 60 4.70 4.58 3.13
C LEU A 60 4.06 4.19 4.45
N VAL A 61 3.96 2.89 4.70
CA VAL A 61 3.54 2.38 6.01
C VAL A 61 4.75 2.47 6.94
N PRO A 62 4.63 3.11 8.11
CA PRO A 62 5.70 3.12 9.12
C PRO A 62 6.11 1.70 9.55
N ARG A 63 7.34 1.57 10.04
CA ARG A 63 8.04 0.31 10.27
C ARG A 63 7.44 -0.55 11.40
N GLY A 64 7.37 -1.86 11.16
CA GLY A 64 7.58 -2.92 12.17
C GLY A 64 8.99 -3.51 12.10
N ALA A 65 9.39 -4.36 13.05
CA ALA A 65 10.74 -4.91 13.14
C ALA A 65 11.13 -5.74 11.90
N THR A 66 12.43 -6.03 11.76
CA THR A 66 13.00 -6.73 10.62
C THR A 66 12.52 -8.18 10.52
N ASP A 67 12.11 -8.57 9.31
CA ASP A 67 11.80 -9.93 8.82
C ASP A 67 10.32 -10.34 8.77
N ASP A 68 9.42 -9.42 9.10
CA ASP A 68 7.98 -9.63 9.00
C ASP A 68 7.53 -9.66 7.54
N ARG A 69 6.89 -10.76 7.14
CA ARG A 69 6.30 -10.92 5.80
C ARG A 69 5.00 -10.13 5.77
N PHE A 70 5.06 -8.80 5.68
CA PHE A 70 3.89 -7.92 5.71
C PHE A 70 2.76 -8.42 4.79
N GLU A 71 1.70 -8.95 5.37
CA GLU A 71 0.40 -9.10 4.72
C GLU A 71 -0.28 -7.74 4.73
N GLU A 72 0.07 -6.92 3.74
CA GLU A 72 -0.56 -5.62 3.58
C GLU A 72 -1.98 -5.79 3.04
N SER A 73 -2.95 -5.33 3.83
CA SER A 73 -4.34 -5.17 3.39
C SER A 73 -4.64 -3.69 3.22
N VAL A 74 -5.33 -3.32 2.15
CA VAL A 74 -5.79 -1.94 1.93
C VAL A 74 -7.31 -1.87 1.91
N SER A 75 -7.85 -0.81 2.49
CA SER A 75 -9.26 -0.46 2.41
C SER A 75 -9.40 1.03 2.20
N ILE A 76 -10.46 1.46 1.51
CA ILE A 76 -10.78 2.86 1.30
C ILE A 76 -12.28 3.09 1.47
N CYS A 77 -12.64 4.16 2.16
CA CYS A 77 -14.00 4.67 2.25
C CYS A 77 -13.95 6.21 2.28
N ASN A 78 -14.70 6.87 1.41
CA ASN A 78 -14.61 8.31 1.20
C ASN A 78 -13.17 8.74 0.86
N ASP A 79 -12.61 9.62 1.68
CA ASP A 79 -11.26 10.14 1.63
C ASP A 79 -10.29 9.37 2.55
N THR A 80 -10.78 8.34 3.26
CA THR A 80 -10.00 7.63 4.28
C THR A 80 -9.51 6.29 3.74
N ILE A 81 -8.20 6.10 3.77
CA ILE A 81 -7.50 4.86 3.44
C ILE A 81 -6.98 4.24 4.73
N VAL A 82 -7.18 2.93 4.89
CA VAL A 82 -6.57 2.14 5.95
C VAL A 82 -5.64 1.11 5.33
N VAL A 83 -4.41 1.02 5.83
CA VAL A 83 -3.42 0.02 5.44
C VAL A 83 -3.05 -0.79 6.67
N GLY A 84 -3.38 -2.08 6.66
CA GLY A 84 -3.04 -2.99 7.75
C GLY A 84 -1.67 -3.64 7.54
N ALA A 85 -0.92 -3.80 8.62
CA ALA A 85 0.33 -4.54 8.70
C ALA A 85 0.16 -5.63 9.77
N ALA A 86 -0.37 -6.80 9.39
CA ALA A 86 -0.79 -7.85 10.33
C ALA A 86 0.34 -8.45 11.19
N HIS A 87 1.59 -8.29 10.78
CA HIS A 87 2.78 -8.81 11.46
C HIS A 87 3.67 -7.68 11.95
N ASP A 88 3.11 -6.51 12.25
CA ASP A 88 3.90 -5.44 12.87
C ASP A 88 4.23 -5.79 14.33
N ASP A 89 5.52 -5.70 14.65
CA ASP A 89 6.08 -6.01 15.96
C ASP A 89 6.26 -4.79 16.88
N GLU A 90 5.88 -3.57 16.44
CA GLU A 90 6.07 -2.33 17.22
C GLU A 90 5.50 -2.44 18.66
N ASN A 91 4.42 -3.20 18.85
CA ASN A 91 3.76 -3.39 20.14
C ASN A 91 3.75 -4.85 20.65
N GLY A 92 4.74 -5.64 20.23
CA GLY A 92 4.90 -7.05 20.61
C GLY A 92 4.91 -7.99 19.39
N GLU A 93 5.43 -9.21 19.56
CA GLU A 93 5.54 -10.21 18.48
C GLU A 93 4.19 -10.44 17.78
N GLU A 94 4.19 -10.21 16.47
CA GLU A 94 3.05 -10.22 15.55
C GLU A 94 1.82 -9.43 16.06
N SER A 95 2.05 -8.35 16.81
CA SER A 95 0.95 -7.55 17.41
C SER A 95 0.05 -6.89 16.36
N GLY A 96 0.60 -6.65 15.17
CA GLY A 96 -0.06 -6.00 14.07
C GLY A 96 -0.25 -4.49 14.31
N SER A 97 -0.39 -3.76 13.20
CA SER A 97 -0.75 -2.34 13.23
C SER A 97 -1.60 -1.97 12.02
N ALA A 98 -2.14 -0.75 12.03
CA ALA A 98 -2.81 -0.18 10.88
C ALA A 98 -2.52 1.32 10.77
N GLY A 99 -2.10 1.74 9.58
CA GLY A 99 -1.96 3.15 9.21
C GLY A 99 -3.25 3.69 8.63
N VAL A 100 -3.66 4.89 9.05
CA VAL A 100 -4.82 5.61 8.51
C VAL A 100 -4.34 6.87 7.79
N PHE A 101 -4.82 7.07 6.57
CA PHE A 101 -4.46 8.20 5.72
C PHE A 101 -5.73 8.88 5.18
N VAL A 102 -5.72 10.20 5.10
CA VAL A 102 -6.82 11.01 4.52
C VAL A 102 -6.29 11.74 3.28
N ILE A 103 -6.99 11.67 2.14
CA ILE A 103 -6.49 12.09 0.81
C ILE A 103 -7.30 13.16 0.06
#